data_AF-X1I194-F1
#
_entry.id   AF-X1I194-F1
#
_cell.length_a   1.000
_cell.length_b   1.000
_cell.length_c   1.000
_cell.angle_alpha   90.00
_cell.angle_beta   90.00
_cell.angle_gamma   90.00
#
_symmetry.space_group_name_H-M   'P 1'
#
loop_
_entity.id
_entity.type
_entity.pdbx_description
1 polymer ?
#
loop_
_entity_poly.entity_id
_entity_poly.type
_entity_poly.pdbx_seq_one_letter_code
_entity_poly.pdbx_strand_id
1 'polypeptide(L)'
;GKCLQALCNREGAFGIYKSQEVELVGYTTCGGCPDGNVEYCPAEMKKNGAEVVHLATGLIVGYPPCPYIKQFCDFITEKYDMKVVIGTHPIPQNYYLTHQRLGTWNSPEWAERIKLTLANQEIRLAYD
;
A
#
# COMPACT_ATOMS: atom_id res chain seq x y z
N GLY A 1 14.19 -2.17 4.90
CA GLY A 1 12.82 -2.74 4.95
C GLY A 1 12.22 -2.77 3.56
N LYS A 2 11.39 -3.78 3.23
CA LYS A 2 10.87 -4.05 1.87
C LYS A 2 10.22 -2.83 1.19
N CYS A 3 9.46 -2.01 1.93
CA CYS A 3 8.84 -0.78 1.39
C CYS A 3 9.86 0.23 0.85
N LEU A 4 10.92 0.52 1.60
CA LEU A 4 11.92 1.53 1.21
C LEU A 4 12.78 1.03 0.06
N GLN A 5 13.11 -0.26 0.04
CA GLN A 5 13.76 -0.90 -1.09
C GLN A 5 12.91 -0.76 -2.36
N ALA A 6 11.61 -1.06 -2.28
CA ALA A 6 10.70 -0.92 -3.41
C ALA A 6 10.54 0.54 -3.87
N LEU A 7 10.57 1.50 -2.94
CA LEU A 7 10.58 2.93 -3.26
C LEU A 7 11.82 3.28 -4.09
N CYS A 8 13.01 2.90 -3.63
CA CYS A 8 14.27 3.13 -4.34
C CYS A 8 14.29 2.49 -5.73
N ASN A 9 13.86 1.23 -5.82
CA ASN A 9 13.88 0.46 -7.07
C ASN A 9 12.72 0.78 -8.02
N ARG A 10 11.73 1.57 -7.58
CA ARG A 10 10.46 1.82 -8.31
C ARG A 10 9.75 0.51 -8.66
N GLU A 11 9.60 -0.35 -7.67
CA GLU A 11 8.95 -1.66 -7.77
C GLU A 11 7.61 -1.68 -7.04
N GLY A 12 6.74 -2.63 -7.42
CA GLY A 12 5.38 -2.72 -6.88
C GLY A 12 4.60 -1.44 -7.18
N ALA A 13 3.90 -0.91 -6.17
CA ALA A 13 3.06 0.26 -6.34
C ALA A 13 3.86 1.53 -6.65
N PHE A 14 5.16 1.57 -6.34
CA PHE A 14 6.03 2.69 -6.72
C PHE A 14 6.43 2.67 -8.20
N GLY A 15 6.12 1.60 -8.94
CA GLY A 15 6.37 1.50 -10.38
C GLY A 15 5.65 2.57 -11.22
N ILE A 16 4.61 3.20 -10.67
CA ILE A 16 3.92 4.33 -11.32
C ILE A 16 4.79 5.61 -11.38
N TYR A 17 5.90 5.65 -10.65
CA TYR A 17 6.81 6.82 -10.57
C TYR A 17 8.17 6.60 -11.25
N LYS A 18 8.29 5.66 -12.20
CA LYS A 18 9.58 5.33 -12.86
C LYS A 18 10.27 6.53 -13.53
N SER A 19 9.51 7.53 -13.97
CA SER A 19 10.02 8.72 -14.64
C SER A 19 9.89 9.98 -13.79
N GLN A 20 9.78 9.82 -12.47
CA GLN A 20 9.56 10.91 -11.53
C GLN A 20 10.55 10.81 -10.36
N GLU A 21 11.04 11.97 -9.94
CA GLU A 21 11.68 12.12 -8.64
C GLU A 21 10.61 12.01 -7.56
N VAL A 22 10.90 11.24 -6.51
CA VAL A 22 10.00 11.08 -5.37
C VAL A 22 10.80 11.24 -4.10
N GLU A 23 10.21 11.90 -3.12
CA GLU A 23 10.78 12.08 -1.79
C GLU A 23 9.85 11.43 -0.75
N LEU A 24 10.44 10.74 0.23
CA LEU A 24 9.71 10.23 1.37
C LEU A 24 9.69 11.29 2.47
N VAL A 25 8.56 11.99 2.62
CA VAL A 25 8.40 13.06 3.62
C VAL A 25 7.76 12.57 4.93
N GLY A 26 7.37 11.29 5.02
CA GLY A 26 6.81 10.71 6.23
C GLY A 26 6.49 9.22 6.10
N TYR A 27 6.58 8.49 7.22
CA TYR A 27 6.11 7.12 7.34
C TYR A 27 5.57 6.90 8.75
N THR A 28 4.50 6.11 8.87
CA THR A 28 3.89 5.77 10.16
C THR A 28 3.06 4.49 10.03
N THR A 29 2.57 3.97 11.15
CA THR A 29 1.60 2.87 11.19
C THR A 29 0.19 3.42 11.36
N CYS A 30 -0.83 2.66 10.95
CA CYS A 30 -2.22 3.03 11.24
C CYS A 30 -2.60 2.91 12.72
N GLY A 31 -1.70 2.42 13.59
CA GLY A 31 -1.97 2.14 15.00
C GLY A 31 -2.79 0.88 15.25
N GLY A 32 -3.39 0.29 14.22
CA GLY A 32 -4.44 -0.70 14.38
C GLY A 32 -5.76 -0.03 14.77
N CYS A 33 -6.86 -0.76 14.64
CA CYS A 33 -8.16 -0.27 15.09
C CYS A 33 -8.35 -0.64 16.56
N PRO A 34 -8.81 0.29 17.43
CA PRO A 34 -9.41 1.59 17.12
C PRO A 34 -8.47 2.82 17.17
N ASP A 35 -7.17 2.65 17.39
CA ASP A 35 -6.22 3.76 17.63
C ASP A 35 -6.13 4.83 16.52
N GLY A 36 -6.54 4.50 15.30
CA GLY A 36 -7.04 5.51 14.36
C GLY A 36 -6.01 6.52 13.86
N ASN A 37 -4.71 6.18 13.79
CA ASN A 37 -3.68 7.11 13.29
C ASN A 37 -3.99 7.65 11.88
N VAL A 38 -4.75 6.89 11.09
CA VAL A 38 -5.27 7.33 9.78
C VAL A 38 -6.03 8.66 9.87
N GLU A 39 -6.62 8.98 11.02
CA GLU A 39 -7.38 10.22 11.22
C GLU A 39 -6.52 11.47 11.31
N TYR A 40 -5.28 11.42 11.78
CA TYR A 40 -4.45 12.63 11.97
C TYR A 40 -3.12 12.59 11.21
N CYS A 41 -2.52 11.42 11.01
CA CYS A 41 -1.23 11.30 10.34
C CYS A 41 -1.20 11.89 8.92
N PRO A 42 -2.24 11.73 8.07
CA PRO A 42 -2.24 12.36 6.75
C PRO A 42 -2.19 13.89 6.83
N ALA A 43 -2.79 14.50 7.85
CA ALA A 43 -2.75 15.94 8.07
C ALA A 43 -1.31 16.41 8.33
N GLU A 44 -0.57 15.70 9.20
CA GLU A 44 0.84 15.99 9.47
C GLU A 44 1.73 15.72 8.25
N MET A 45 1.47 14.64 7.51
CA MET A 45 2.17 14.36 6.25
C MET A 45 1.95 15.48 5.22
N LYS A 46 0.72 15.99 5.09
CA LYS A 46 0.42 17.11 4.19
C LYS A 46 1.17 18.38 4.60
N LYS A 47 1.27 18.68 5.90
CA LYS A 47 2.09 19.81 6.40
C LYS A 47 3.57 19.68 6.03
N ASN A 48 4.07 18.45 5.92
CA ASN A 48 5.43 18.14 5.46
C ASN A 48 5.58 18.11 3.92
N GLY A 49 4.54 18.48 3.17
CA GLY A 49 4.57 18.53 1.71
C GLY A 49 4.19 17.22 1.01
N ALA A 50 3.57 16.26 1.70
CA ALA A 50 3.10 15.05 1.04
C ALA A 50 1.96 15.35 0.06
N GLU A 51 2.09 14.84 -1.17
CA GLU A 51 1.05 14.92 -2.21
C GLU A 51 0.29 13.59 -2.36
N VAL A 52 0.96 12.48 -2.05
CA VAL A 52 0.43 11.12 -2.20
C VAL A 52 0.68 10.31 -0.94
N VAL A 53 -0.34 9.59 -0.47
CA VAL A 53 -0.24 8.61 0.62
C VAL A 53 -0.31 7.20 0.04
N HIS A 54 0.67 6.37 0.37
CA HIS A 54 0.62 4.93 0.09
C HIS A 54 0.10 4.16 1.30
N LEU A 55 -0.93 3.34 1.10
CA LEU A 55 -1.38 2.34 2.07
C LEU A 55 -0.50 1.09 1.94
N ALA A 56 0.22 0.71 3.00
CA ALA A 56 1.24 -0.34 2.94
C ALA A 56 0.71 -1.70 2.40
N THR A 57 1.54 -2.43 1.66
CA THR A 57 1.22 -3.80 1.18
C THR A 57 0.83 -4.74 2.32
N GLY A 58 1.32 -4.50 3.55
CA GLY A 58 0.89 -5.24 4.74
C GLY A 58 -0.63 -5.19 5.00
N LEU A 59 -1.33 -4.14 4.57
CA LEU A 59 -2.80 -4.07 4.68
C LEU A 59 -3.50 -5.01 3.68
N ILE A 60 -2.84 -5.35 2.57
CA ILE A 60 -3.35 -6.24 1.51
C ILE A 60 -3.11 -7.71 1.88
N VAL A 61 -1.94 -8.01 2.44
CA VAL A 61 -1.46 -9.38 2.66
C VAL A 61 -1.52 -9.84 4.12
N GLY A 62 -1.87 -8.94 5.04
CA GLY A 62 -2.11 -9.30 6.44
C GLY A 62 -3.25 -10.32 6.56
N TYR A 63 -3.32 -11.00 7.70
CA TYR A 63 -4.36 -11.99 7.97
C TYR A 63 -5.21 -11.59 9.18
N PRO A 64 -6.51 -11.27 8.97
CA PRO A 64 -7.14 -11.02 7.66
C PRO A 64 -6.60 -9.73 7.00
N PRO A 65 -6.73 -9.56 5.67
CA PRO A 65 -6.44 -8.28 5.05
C PRO A 65 -7.28 -7.18 5.69
N CYS A 66 -6.77 -5.95 5.72
CA CYS A 66 -7.47 -4.86 6.37
C CYS A 66 -8.85 -4.64 5.73
N PRO A 67 -9.94 -4.72 6.50
CA PRO A 67 -11.28 -4.56 5.95
C PRO A 67 -11.60 -3.10 5.59
N TYR A 68 -10.80 -2.15 6.10
CA TYR A 68 -11.04 -0.71 6.01
C TYR A 68 -10.27 0.01 4.91
N ILE A 69 -9.60 -0.72 3.99
CA ILE A 69 -8.79 -0.10 2.92
C ILE A 69 -9.60 0.93 2.12
N LYS A 70 -10.84 0.59 1.73
CA LYS A 70 -11.70 1.49 0.96
C LYS A 70 -12.01 2.75 1.76
N GLN A 71 -12.41 2.59 3.01
CA GLN A 71 -12.76 3.68 3.91
C GLN A 71 -11.56 4.60 4.16
N PHE A 72 -10.35 4.04 4.28
CA PHE A 72 -9.13 4.84 4.41
C PHE A 72 -8.82 5.62 3.13
N CYS A 73 -8.96 5.02 1.95
CA CYS A 73 -8.84 5.75 0.69
C CYS A 73 -9.84 6.91 0.61
N ASP A 74 -11.13 6.63 0.82
CA ASP A 74 -12.19 7.63 0.74
C ASP A 74 -11.97 8.77 1.76
N PHE A 75 -11.67 8.42 3.01
CA PHE A 75 -11.47 9.38 4.09
C PHE A 75 -10.27 10.30 3.87
N ILE A 76 -9.12 9.74 3.49
CA ILE A 76 -7.90 10.53 3.28
C ILE A 76 -8.09 11.47 2.09
N THR A 77 -8.68 10.98 0.99
CA THR A 77 -8.96 11.80 -0.18
C THR A 77 -9.97 12.90 0.14
N GLU A 78 -11.10 12.58 0.77
CA GLU A 78 -12.14 13.58 1.09
C GLU A 78 -11.67 14.61 2.12
N LYS A 79 -11.10 14.17 3.24
CA LYS A 79 -10.77 15.07 4.35
C LYS A 79 -9.51 15.89 4.10
N TYR A 80 -8.54 15.32 3.39
CA TYR A 80 -7.21 15.92 3.22
C TYR A 80 -6.87 16.33 1.80
N ASP A 81 -7.73 16.06 0.81
CA ASP A 81 -7.46 16.38 -0.60
C ASP A 81 -6.08 15.85 -1.03
N MET A 82 -5.83 14.59 -0.71
CA MET A 82 -4.59 13.87 -1.02
C MET A 82 -4.89 12.65 -1.88
N LYS A 83 -3.99 12.35 -2.82
CA LYS A 83 -4.07 11.11 -3.59
C LYS A 83 -3.70 9.93 -2.70
N VAL A 84 -4.48 8.85 -2.79
CA VAL A 84 -4.18 7.61 -2.07
C VAL A 84 -3.87 6.50 -3.07
N VAL A 85 -2.79 5.76 -2.82
CA VAL A 85 -2.40 4.59 -3.62
C VAL A 85 -2.36 3.36 -2.73
N ILE A 86 -2.98 2.28 -3.18
CA ILE A 86 -3.00 1.01 -2.45
C ILE A 86 -1.72 0.23 -2.77
N GLY A 87 -0.98 -0.14 -1.73
CA GLY A 87 0.25 -0.91 -1.80
C GLY A 87 1.52 -0.09 -1.74
N THR A 88 2.62 -0.77 -1.41
CA THR A 88 3.99 -0.25 -1.46
C THR A 88 4.86 -1.21 -2.27
N HIS A 89 5.49 -2.19 -1.61
CA HIS A 89 6.32 -3.19 -2.28
C HIS A 89 5.48 -4.29 -2.98
N PRO A 90 6.07 -5.03 -3.93
CA PRO A 90 5.44 -6.22 -4.53
C PRO A 90 4.94 -7.22 -3.49
N ILE A 91 3.81 -7.88 -3.76
CA ILE A 91 3.31 -8.98 -2.91
C ILE A 91 4.33 -10.12 -2.93
N PRO A 92 4.90 -10.51 -1.77
CA PRO A 92 5.83 -11.63 -1.73
C PRO A 92 5.19 -12.94 -2.23
N GLN A 93 5.99 -13.81 -2.83
CA GLN A 93 5.53 -15.09 -3.39
C GLN A 93 4.86 -15.98 -2.32
N ASN A 94 5.41 -16.07 -1.12
CA ASN A 94 4.85 -16.87 -0.02
C ASN A 94 3.43 -16.39 0.40
N TYR A 95 3.21 -15.08 0.48
CA TYR A 95 1.90 -14.47 0.74
C TYR A 95 0.95 -14.70 -0.43
N TYR A 96 1.40 -14.47 -1.67
CA TYR A 96 0.60 -14.68 -2.86
C TYR A 96 0.02 -16.10 -2.93
N LEU A 97 0.88 -17.11 -2.76
CA LEU A 97 0.46 -18.51 -2.83
C LEU A 97 -0.56 -18.86 -1.75
N THR A 98 -0.42 -18.27 -0.55
CA THR A 98 -1.32 -18.53 0.57
C THR A 98 -2.70 -17.89 0.33
N HIS A 99 -2.75 -16.61 -0.06
CA HIS A 99 -3.99 -15.94 -0.42
C HIS A 99 -4.68 -16.55 -1.63
N GLN A 100 -3.92 -17.02 -2.63
CA GLN A 100 -4.45 -17.72 -3.79
C GLN A 100 -5.18 -19.00 -3.38
N ARG A 101 -4.57 -19.82 -2.49
CA ARG A 101 -5.22 -21.03 -1.96
C ARG A 101 -6.45 -20.74 -1.12
N LEU A 102 -6.45 -19.63 -0.39
CA LEU A 102 -7.59 -19.20 0.43
C LEU A 102 -8.68 -18.49 -0.38
N GLY A 103 -8.44 -18.19 -1.66
CA GLY A 103 -9.37 -17.42 -2.50
C GLY A 103 -9.58 -15.99 -2.01
N THR A 104 -8.63 -15.42 -1.26
CA THR A 104 -8.80 -14.10 -0.61
C THR A 104 -9.07 -12.99 -1.61
N TRP A 105 -8.48 -13.06 -2.80
CA TRP A 105 -8.54 -12.01 -3.82
C TRP A 105 -9.43 -12.34 -5.02
N ASN A 106 -10.39 -13.27 -4.86
CA ASN A 106 -11.23 -13.74 -5.96
C ASN A 106 -12.30 -12.74 -6.42
N SER A 107 -12.48 -11.60 -5.73
CA SER A 107 -13.42 -10.56 -6.17
C SER A 107 -12.77 -9.56 -7.14
N PRO A 108 -13.55 -8.96 -8.06
CA PRO A 108 -13.05 -7.91 -8.95
C PRO A 108 -12.44 -6.70 -8.20
N GLU A 109 -12.99 -6.39 -7.03
CA GLU A 109 -12.50 -5.30 -6.18
C GLU A 109 -11.08 -5.59 -5.68
N TRP A 110 -10.81 -6.84 -5.29
CA TRP A 110 -9.47 -7.24 -4.87
C TRP A 110 -8.50 -7.28 -6.03
N ALA A 111 -8.92 -7.72 -7.22
CA ALA A 111 -8.09 -7.67 -8.42
C ALA A 111 -7.60 -6.24 -8.70
N GLU A 112 -8.45 -5.22 -8.54
CA GLU A 112 -8.04 -3.82 -8.70
C GLU A 112 -7.13 -3.36 -7.54
N ARG A 113 -7.44 -3.71 -6.29
CA ARG A 113 -6.63 -3.32 -5.12
C ARG A 113 -5.19 -3.84 -5.17
N ILE A 114 -4.98 -5.04 -5.71
CA ILE A 114 -3.64 -5.65 -5.76
C ILE A 114 -2.90 -5.38 -7.06
N LYS A 115 -3.54 -4.78 -8.07
CA LYS A 115 -3.00 -4.62 -9.43
C LYS A 115 -1.60 -4.01 -9.46
N LEU A 116 -1.35 -3.02 -8.62
CA LEU A 116 -0.07 -2.32 -8.57
C LEU A 116 1.01 -3.10 -7.80
N THR A 117 0.64 -4.04 -6.93
CA THR A 117 1.58 -4.83 -6.12
C THR A 117 1.75 -6.26 -6.62
N LEU A 118 0.89 -6.72 -7.53
CA LEU A 118 0.96 -8.04 -8.14
C LEU A 118 2.00 -8.05 -9.28
N ALA A 119 3.28 -8.19 -8.91
CA ALA A 119 4.38 -8.28 -9.86
C ALA A 119 4.53 -9.69 -10.47
N ASN A 120 5.44 -9.82 -11.44
CA ASN A 120 5.83 -11.13 -11.98
C ASN A 120 6.47 -12.03 -10.89
N GLN A 121 6.56 -13.33 -11.14
CA GLN A 121 7.06 -14.28 -10.13
C GLN A 121 8.49 -14.02 -9.67
N GLU A 122 9.38 -13.61 -10.58
CA GLU A 122 10.78 -13.31 -10.25
C GLU A 122 10.88 -12.18 -9.22
N ILE A 123 10.17 -11.07 -9.46
CA ILE A 123 10.10 -9.97 -8.50
C ILE A 123 9.43 -10.42 -7.21
N ARG A 124 8.33 -11.18 -7.26
CA ARG A 124 7.66 -11.65 -6.04
C ARG A 124 8.58 -12.52 -5.16
N LEU A 125 9.44 -13.34 -5.75
CA LEU A 125 10.45 -14.14 -5.03
C LEU A 125 11.55 -13.27 -4.40
N ALA A 126 11.96 -12.18 -5.05
CA ALA A 126 12.95 -11.25 -4.49
C ALA A 126 12.45 -10.51 -3.23
N TYR A 127 11.14 -10.56 -2.96
CA TYR A 127 10.48 -9.93 -1.83
C TYR A 127 9.97 -10.91 -0.77
N ASP A 128 10.31 -12.21 -0.84
CA ASP A 128 9.98 -13.21 0.20
C ASP A 128 10.62 -12.92 1.56
#